data_AF-A0A938GY74-F1
#
_entry.id   AF-A0A938GY74-F1
#
_cell.length_a   1.000
_cell.length_b   1.000
_cell.length_c   1.000
_cell.angle_alpha   90.00
_cell.angle_beta   90.00
_cell.angle_gamma   90.00
#
_symmetry.space_group_name_H-M   'P 1'
#
loop_
_entity.id
_entity.type
_entity.pdbx_description
1 polymer ?
#
loop_
_entity_poly.entity_id
_entity_poly.type
_entity_poly.pdbx_seq_one_letter_code
_entity_poly.pdbx_strand_id
1 'polypeptide(L)'
;MIGRPVHFLSLFFALTLLSFPAALDGDATDAILRRTAKPGDTLVFDASASTDPDGDSLRFSWWFYPEAGRQPYAKGLPLVNPIAAKTSFTVPGDAAGTELHLILEVWDQSQIVPLAAYRRVVLTIIPLAPWAATPA
;
A
#
# COMPACT_ATOMS: atom_id res chain seq x y z
N MET A 1 38.66 42.48 -26.88
CA MET A 1 37.88 41.36 -27.43
C MET A 1 37.55 40.42 -26.29
N ILE A 2 36.27 40.33 -25.95
CA ILE A 2 35.74 39.66 -24.76
C ILE A 2 35.56 38.18 -25.09
N GLY A 3 36.34 37.30 -24.45
CA GLY A 3 36.14 35.85 -24.50
C GLY A 3 34.94 35.49 -23.63
N ARG A 4 33.86 35.00 -24.25
CA ARG A 4 32.68 34.53 -23.53
C ARG A 4 33.02 33.25 -22.77
N PRO A 5 32.65 33.09 -21.49
CA PRO A 5 32.78 31.82 -20.82
C PRO A 5 31.72 30.88 -21.40
N VAL A 6 32.16 29.77 -21.99
CA VAL A 6 31.27 28.62 -22.22
C VAL A 6 30.95 28.03 -20.86
N HIS A 7 29.88 28.51 -20.26
CA HIS A 7 29.14 27.75 -19.27
C HIS A 7 28.67 26.48 -19.97
N PHE A 8 29.44 25.40 -19.83
CA PHE A 8 28.92 24.07 -20.11
C PHE A 8 27.87 23.82 -19.04
N LEU A 9 26.61 24.09 -19.42
CA LEU A 9 25.45 23.82 -18.61
C LEU A 9 25.57 22.36 -18.19
N SER A 10 25.81 22.15 -16.91
CA SER A 10 25.90 20.83 -16.32
C SER A 10 24.57 20.15 -16.62
N LEU A 11 24.56 19.25 -17.60
CA LEU A 11 23.41 18.43 -17.95
C LEU A 11 23.28 17.34 -16.87
N PHE A 12 23.15 17.75 -15.61
CA PHE A 12 22.48 16.98 -14.57
C PHE A 12 20.98 17.27 -14.69
N PHE A 13 20.41 17.03 -15.87
CA PHE A 13 19.05 16.52 -15.87
C PHE A 13 19.22 15.08 -15.41
N ALA A 14 19.21 14.90 -14.08
CA ALA A 14 19.08 13.58 -13.51
C ALA A 14 17.91 12.94 -14.26
N LEU A 15 18.19 11.80 -14.86
CA LEU A 15 17.20 10.77 -15.06
C LEU A 15 16.61 10.49 -13.67
N THR A 16 15.67 11.33 -13.21
CA THR A 16 14.79 11.01 -12.10
C THR A 16 13.89 9.92 -12.63
N LEU A 17 14.45 8.72 -12.61
CA LEU A 17 13.79 7.44 -12.56
C LEU A 17 12.34 7.61 -12.12
N LEU A 18 11.41 7.41 -13.06
CA LEU A 18 10.12 6.69 -13.01
C LEU A 18 9.63 6.24 -11.60
N SER A 19 9.73 7.08 -10.59
CA SER A 19 9.29 6.76 -9.24
C SER A 19 7.89 7.30 -9.11
N PHE A 20 6.97 6.40 -9.39
CA PHE A 20 5.55 6.52 -9.12
C PHE A 20 5.27 5.86 -7.77
N PRO A 21 5.37 6.57 -6.62
CA PRO A 21 5.21 5.95 -5.31
C PRO A 21 3.74 5.62 -5.01
N ALA A 22 3.48 4.35 -4.74
CA ALA A 22 2.27 3.91 -4.04
C ALA A 22 2.40 4.23 -2.54
N ALA A 23 2.13 5.49 -2.20
CA ALA A 23 2.23 5.94 -0.82
C ALA A 23 1.13 5.30 0.04
N LEU A 24 1.43 5.08 1.31
CA LEU A 24 0.56 4.41 2.24
C LEU A 24 0.69 5.03 3.62
N ASP A 25 -0.41 5.59 4.11
CA ASP A 25 -0.49 6.34 5.38
C ASP A 25 0.59 7.43 5.49
N GLY A 26 0.84 8.12 4.37
CA GLY A 26 1.83 9.21 4.25
C GLY A 26 3.28 8.74 4.01
N ASP A 27 3.55 7.43 4.04
CA ASP A 27 4.87 6.88 3.69
C ASP A 27 4.93 6.57 2.19
N ALA A 28 5.83 7.25 1.47
CA ALA A 28 6.04 7.11 0.02
C ALA A 28 7.19 6.17 -0.37
N THR A 29 7.79 5.43 0.58
CA THR A 29 8.81 4.42 0.27
C THR A 29 8.22 3.22 -0.50
N ASP A 30 9.00 2.17 -0.73
CA ASP A 30 8.57 0.87 -1.27
C ASP A 30 8.54 -0.25 -0.20
N ALA A 31 8.91 0.07 1.05
CA ALA A 31 8.86 -0.82 2.20
C ALA A 31 7.48 -1.49 2.43
N ILE A 32 7.49 -2.65 3.06
CA ILE A 32 6.25 -3.31 3.50
C ILE A 32 5.77 -2.66 4.79
N LEU A 33 4.53 -2.16 4.81
CA LEU A 33 3.90 -1.69 6.05
C LEU A 33 3.58 -2.89 6.93
N ARG A 34 4.10 -2.89 8.16
CA ARG A 34 3.82 -3.93 9.16
C ARG A 34 3.10 -3.33 10.35
N ARG A 35 1.98 -3.93 10.75
CA ARG A 35 1.24 -3.54 11.97
C ARG A 35 0.71 -4.76 12.70
N THR A 36 0.24 -4.52 13.92
CA THR A 36 -0.45 -5.50 14.74
C THR A 36 -1.88 -5.01 14.99
N ALA A 37 -2.85 -5.92 14.98
CA ALA A 37 -4.25 -5.61 15.23
C ALA A 37 -4.94 -6.73 16.03
N LYS A 38 -6.11 -6.46 16.58
CA LYS A 38 -6.96 -7.44 17.27
C LYS A 38 -8.15 -7.83 16.39
N PRO A 39 -8.70 -9.04 16.59
CA PRO A 39 -10.01 -9.37 16.02
C PRO A 39 -11.06 -8.32 16.40
N GLY A 40 -11.85 -7.88 15.42
CA GLY A 40 -12.86 -6.83 15.58
C GLY A 40 -12.36 -5.39 15.38
N ASP A 41 -11.06 -5.15 15.28
CA ASP A 41 -10.55 -3.80 14.98
C ASP A 41 -10.98 -3.36 13.57
N THR A 42 -11.43 -2.12 13.43
CA THR A 42 -11.62 -1.50 12.10
C THR A 42 -10.37 -0.72 11.73
N LEU A 43 -9.74 -1.13 10.64
CA LEU A 43 -8.51 -0.53 10.13
C LEU A 43 -8.80 0.29 8.88
N VAL A 44 -8.14 1.45 8.77
CA VAL A 44 -8.21 2.34 7.63
C VAL A 44 -6.82 2.49 7.05
N PHE A 45 -6.72 2.45 5.71
CA PHE A 45 -5.49 2.67 4.97
C PHE A 45 -5.71 3.78 3.95
N ASP A 46 -4.72 4.66 3.82
CA ASP A 46 -4.80 5.90 3.04
C ASP A 46 -3.66 6.00 2.03
N ALA A 47 -3.99 5.88 0.75
CA ALA A 47 -3.07 6.04 -0.37
C ALA A 47 -3.11 7.43 -1.01
N SER A 48 -3.81 8.41 -0.40
CA SER A 48 -3.99 9.75 -0.99
C SER A 48 -2.71 10.56 -1.17
N ALA A 49 -1.61 10.16 -0.52
CA ALA A 49 -0.28 10.75 -0.72
C ALA A 49 0.47 10.17 -1.94
N SER A 50 -0.14 9.24 -2.69
CA SER A 50 0.46 8.71 -3.92
C SER A 50 0.49 9.79 -4.99
N THR A 51 1.55 9.80 -5.80
CA THR A 51 1.76 10.83 -6.82
C THR A 51 2.34 10.21 -8.07
N ASP A 52 1.90 10.69 -9.22
CA ASP A 52 2.59 10.46 -10.49
C ASP A 52 3.49 11.67 -10.83
N PRO A 53 4.79 11.47 -11.11
CA PRO A 53 5.71 12.56 -11.40
C PRO A 53 5.43 13.25 -12.75
N ASP A 54 4.75 12.56 -13.68
CA ASP A 54 4.37 13.08 -14.99
C ASP A 54 3.02 13.83 -14.94
N GLY A 55 2.31 13.76 -13.82
CA GLY A 55 1.06 14.47 -13.55
C GLY A 55 -0.20 13.72 -14.01
N ASP A 56 -0.07 12.43 -14.34
CA ASP A 56 -1.20 11.60 -14.70
C ASP A 56 -2.13 11.35 -13.50
N SER A 57 -3.43 11.19 -13.78
CA SER A 57 -4.39 10.84 -12.73
C SER A 57 -4.20 9.40 -12.27
N LEU A 58 -4.55 9.12 -11.02
CA LEU A 58 -4.31 7.81 -10.39
C LEU A 58 -5.58 7.00 -10.23
N ARG A 59 -5.47 5.69 -10.47
CA ARG A 59 -6.49 4.70 -10.11
C ARG A 59 -5.97 3.80 -9.00
N PHE A 60 -6.82 3.51 -8.04
CA PHE A 60 -6.50 2.69 -6.88
C PHE A 60 -7.25 1.36 -6.93
N SER A 61 -6.60 0.31 -6.48
CA SER A 61 -7.19 -1.02 -6.29
C SER A 61 -6.59 -1.63 -5.02
N TRP A 62 -7.48 -2.04 -4.12
CA TRP A 62 -7.13 -2.73 -2.89
C TRP A 62 -7.67 -4.14 -2.94
N TRP A 63 -6.82 -5.11 -2.63
CA TRP A 63 -7.21 -6.51 -2.62
C TRP A 63 -6.50 -7.31 -1.53
N PHE A 64 -7.23 -8.28 -1.00
CA PHE A 64 -6.72 -9.20 0.01
C PHE A 64 -6.01 -10.38 -0.64
N TYR A 65 -4.84 -10.78 -0.11
CA TYR A 65 -4.06 -11.91 -0.61
C TYR A 65 -4.14 -13.08 0.40
N PRO A 66 -5.17 -13.95 0.32
CA PRO A 66 -5.47 -14.96 1.33
C PRO A 66 -4.42 -16.07 1.48
N GLU A 67 -3.59 -16.30 0.46
CA GLU A 67 -2.55 -17.34 0.48
C GLU A 67 -1.21 -16.86 1.05
N ALA A 68 -1.06 -15.55 1.29
CA ALA A 68 0.21 -14.97 1.67
C ALA A 68 0.48 -15.00 3.18
N GLY A 69 1.74 -15.25 3.54
CA GLY A 69 2.22 -15.22 4.92
C GLY A 69 2.72 -16.59 5.39
N ARG A 70 3.16 -16.66 6.66
CA ARG A 70 3.52 -17.93 7.32
C ARG A 70 2.30 -18.59 7.95
N GLN A 71 1.36 -17.79 8.42
CA GLN A 71 0.10 -18.24 9.03
C GLN A 71 -1.06 -17.49 8.38
N PRO A 72 -1.35 -17.74 7.09
CA PRO A 72 -2.32 -16.96 6.33
C PRO A 72 -3.74 -17.12 6.87
N TYR A 73 -4.50 -16.01 6.89
CA TYR A 73 -5.95 -16.06 6.99
C TYR A 73 -6.56 -16.40 5.62
N ALA A 74 -6.79 -17.68 5.35
CA ALA A 74 -7.22 -18.17 4.04
C ALA A 74 -8.73 -18.06 3.76
N LYS A 75 -9.41 -17.05 4.31
CA LYS A 75 -10.86 -16.80 4.11
C LYS A 75 -11.09 -15.42 3.52
N GLY A 76 -12.31 -15.16 3.04
CA GLY A 76 -12.66 -13.85 2.46
C GLY A 76 -12.52 -12.70 3.47
N LEU A 77 -12.04 -11.55 2.99
CA LEU A 77 -11.92 -10.31 3.74
C LEU A 77 -12.65 -9.19 2.99
N PRO A 78 -13.90 -8.84 3.37
CA PRO A 78 -14.64 -7.76 2.73
C PRO A 78 -13.97 -6.41 2.95
N LEU A 79 -13.63 -5.73 1.86
CA LEU A 79 -13.07 -4.38 1.89
C LEU A 79 -14.15 -3.34 1.60
N VAL A 80 -14.09 -2.22 2.30
CA VAL A 80 -14.91 -1.04 2.05
C VAL A 80 -14.14 -0.10 1.13
N ASN A 81 -14.81 0.37 0.07
CA ASN A 81 -14.24 1.26 -0.96
C ASN A 81 -12.91 0.75 -1.57
N PRO A 82 -12.84 -0.49 -2.09
CA PRO A 82 -11.59 -1.08 -2.58
C PRO A 82 -11.01 -0.41 -3.84
N ILE A 83 -11.70 0.56 -4.44
CA ILE A 83 -11.22 1.30 -5.62
C ILE A 83 -10.96 2.79 -5.33
N ALA A 84 -11.07 3.21 -4.07
CA ALA A 84 -10.81 4.58 -3.65
C ALA A 84 -9.39 4.74 -3.11
N ALA A 85 -8.92 5.99 -2.99
CA ALA A 85 -7.64 6.29 -2.35
C ALA A 85 -7.59 5.82 -0.89
N LYS A 86 -8.73 5.70 -0.21
CA LYS A 86 -8.83 5.17 1.15
C LYS A 86 -9.71 3.92 1.16
N THR A 87 -9.21 2.86 1.78
CA THR A 87 -9.99 1.64 2.04
C THR A 87 -10.03 1.36 3.54
N SER A 88 -11.00 0.56 3.96
CA SER A 88 -11.05 0.04 5.32
C SER A 88 -11.62 -1.37 5.35
N PHE A 89 -11.37 -2.07 6.45
CA PHE A 89 -12.05 -3.32 6.75
C PHE A 89 -12.05 -3.55 8.26
N THR A 90 -12.92 -4.46 8.71
CA THR A 90 -12.93 -4.94 10.09
C THR A 90 -12.23 -6.29 10.15
N VAL A 91 -11.24 -6.42 11.04
CA VAL A 91 -10.50 -7.68 11.25
C VAL A 91 -11.50 -8.77 11.67
N PRO A 92 -11.58 -9.91 10.96
CA PRO A 92 -12.52 -10.98 11.31
C PRO A 92 -12.27 -11.53 12.72
N GLY A 93 -13.36 -11.87 13.41
CA GLY A 93 -13.31 -12.41 14.78
C GLY A 93 -12.48 -13.69 14.91
N ASP A 94 -12.44 -14.49 13.85
CA ASP A 94 -11.74 -15.76 13.74
C ASP A 94 -10.34 -15.64 13.10
N ALA A 95 -9.83 -14.42 12.86
CA ALA A 95 -8.50 -14.18 12.35
C ALA A 95 -7.40 -14.20 13.44
N ALA A 96 -7.74 -14.49 14.69
CA ALA A 96 -6.80 -14.49 15.82
C ALA A 96 -5.59 -15.40 15.55
N GLY A 97 -4.37 -14.86 15.74
CA GLY A 97 -3.13 -15.60 15.53
C GLY A 97 -2.75 -15.83 14.06
N THR A 98 -3.42 -15.18 13.11
CA THR A 98 -3.10 -15.25 11.68
C THR A 98 -2.41 -13.99 11.18
N GLU A 99 -1.98 -14.02 9.92
CA GLU A 99 -1.49 -12.88 9.15
C GLU A 99 -2.51 -12.48 8.07
N LEU A 100 -2.82 -11.19 7.98
CA LEU A 100 -3.60 -10.61 6.87
C LEU A 100 -2.64 -9.83 5.96
N HIS A 101 -2.67 -10.15 4.66
CA HIS A 101 -1.91 -9.44 3.64
C HIS A 101 -2.86 -8.64 2.75
N LEU A 102 -2.81 -7.31 2.84
CA LEU A 102 -3.54 -6.39 1.98
C LEU A 102 -2.55 -5.80 0.96
N ILE A 103 -2.96 -5.77 -0.31
CA ILE A 103 -2.18 -5.18 -1.39
C ILE A 103 -2.89 -3.92 -1.88
N LEU A 104 -2.13 -2.82 -1.94
CA LEU A 104 -2.45 -1.64 -2.71
C LEU A 104 -1.80 -1.79 -4.07
N GLU A 105 -2.60 -1.57 -5.10
CA GLU A 105 -2.18 -1.39 -6.47
C GLU A 105 -2.63 -0.01 -6.92
N VAL A 106 -1.69 0.82 -7.35
CA VAL A 106 -1.96 2.13 -7.93
C VAL A 106 -1.54 2.06 -9.39
N TRP A 107 -2.38 2.60 -10.27
CA TRP A 107 -2.09 2.76 -11.69
C TRP A 107 -2.03 4.24 -12.01
N ASP A 108 -1.03 4.65 -12.77
CA ASP A 108 -1.14 5.90 -13.53
C ASP A 108 -2.18 5.72 -14.66
N GLN A 109 -2.58 6.83 -15.26
CA GLN A 109 -3.51 6.84 -16.40
C GLN A 109 -2.87 7.42 -17.66
N SER A 110 -1.58 7.12 -17.87
CA SER A 110 -0.84 7.50 -19.07
C SER A 110 -1.57 7.01 -20.33
N GLN A 111 -1.71 7.89 -21.33
CA GLN A 111 -2.33 7.54 -22.61
C GLN A 111 -1.44 6.68 -23.51
N ILE A 112 -0.13 6.64 -23.23
CA ILE A 112 0.86 5.92 -24.05
C ILE A 112 1.11 4.52 -23.48
N VAL A 113 1.51 4.44 -22.21
CA VAL A 113 1.77 3.19 -21.49
C VAL A 113 1.45 3.38 -20.01
N PRO A 114 0.32 2.81 -19.52
CA PRO A 114 0.03 2.84 -18.10
C PRO A 114 1.02 2.00 -17.28
N LEU A 115 1.53 2.55 -16.17
CA LEU A 115 2.35 1.82 -15.21
C LEU A 115 1.61 1.58 -13.89
N ALA A 116 2.08 0.58 -13.16
CA ALA A 116 1.54 0.20 -11.86
C ALA A 116 2.63 0.20 -10.79
N ALA A 117 2.27 0.66 -9.59
CA ALA A 117 3.06 0.52 -8.38
C ALA A 117 2.26 -0.24 -7.32
N TYR A 118 2.97 -1.03 -6.52
CA TYR A 118 2.36 -1.88 -5.50
C TYR A 118 2.90 -1.56 -4.12
N ARG A 119 2.04 -1.63 -3.11
CA ARG A 119 2.41 -1.57 -1.70
C ARG A 119 1.76 -2.71 -0.94
N ARG A 120 2.52 -3.34 -0.04
CA ARG A 120 2.03 -4.44 0.80
C ARG A 120 1.86 -3.99 2.24
N VAL A 121 0.71 -4.30 2.81
CA VAL A 121 0.44 -4.30 4.24
C VAL A 121 0.50 -5.73 4.74
N VAL A 122 1.19 -5.94 5.86
CA VAL A 122 1.16 -7.19 6.62
C VAL A 122 0.66 -6.88 8.03
N LEU A 123 -0.43 -7.52 8.42
CA LEU A 123 -1.00 -7.40 9.75
C LEU A 123 -0.83 -8.72 10.50
N THR A 124 -0.18 -8.67 11.64
CA THR A 124 -0.19 -9.78 12.59
C THR A 124 -1.38 -9.61 13.52
N ILE A 125 -2.28 -10.60 13.56
CA ILE A 125 -3.46 -10.54 14.40
C ILE A 125 -3.17 -11.18 15.75
N ILE A 126 -3.33 -10.41 16.81
CA ILE A 126 -3.03 -10.84 18.18
C ILE A 126 -3.91 -12.06 18.52
N PRO A 127 -3.33 -13.16 19.04
CA PRO A 127 -4.10 -14.27 19.55
C PRO A 127 -5.04 -13.83 20.68
N LEU A 128 -6.26 -14.38 20.71
CA LEU A 128 -7.12 -14.21 21.87
C LEU A 128 -6.42 -14.86 23.09
N ALA A 129 -6.57 -14.23 24.26
CA ALA A 129 -6.05 -14.81 25.48
C ALA A 129 -6.68 -16.21 25.69
N PRO A 130 -5.91 -17.22 26.16
CA PRO A 130 -6.39 -18.60 26.24
C PRO A 130 -7.60 -18.79 27.17
N TRP A 131 -7.90 -17.82 28.05
CA TRP A 131 -9.06 -17.82 28.93
C TRP A 131 -10.30 -17.11 28.36
N ALA A 132 -10.19 -16.47 27.19
CA ALA A 132 -11.32 -15.77 26.56
C ALA A 132 -12.27 -16.70 25.78
N ALA A 133 -11.92 -18.00 25.66
CA ALA A 133 -12.86 -19.03 25.22
C ALA A 133 -13.76 -19.41 26.41
N THR A 134 -14.91 -18.75 26.54
CA THR A 134 -15.92 -19.14 27.53
C THR A 134 -16.34 -20.60 27.25
N PRO A 135 -16.30 -21.52 28.24
CA PRO A 135 -16.87 -22.84 28.07
C PRO A 135 -18.38 -22.71 27.90
N ALA A 136 -18.91 -23.43 26.90
CA ALA A 136 -20.34 -23.70 26.77
C ALA A 136 -20.80 -24.73 27.81
#